data_AF-A0A368TTC8-F1
#
_entry.id   AF-A0A368TTC8-F1
#
_cell.length_a   1.000
_cell.length_b   1.000
_cell.length_c   1.000
_cell.angle_alpha   90.00
_cell.angle_beta   90.00
_cell.angle_gamma   90.00
#
_symmetry.space_group_name_H-M   'P 1'
#
loop_
_entity.id
_entity.type
_entity.pdbx_description
1 polymer ?
#
loop_
_entity_poly.entity_id
_entity_poly.type
_entity_poly.pdbx_seq_one_letter_code
_entity_poly.pdbx_strand_id
1 'polypeptide(L)'
;MTYEVQFQVGTAEYTARGPDIDGVLRLIQGVQGVGRVPEWIDWAGGACPVASGVVVALQPRSGRQTRGEGQTFDWGHTGRPGDIVRYRVCE
;
A
#
# COMPACT_ATOMS: atom_id res chain seq x y z
N MET A 1 -23.75 13.68 -24.70
CA MET A 1 -22.35 13.94 -25.07
C MET A 1 -21.51 12.93 -24.29
N THR A 2 -20.63 12.18 -24.95
CA THR A 2 -19.81 11.16 -24.28
C THR A 2 -18.40 11.68 -24.16
N TYR A 3 -17.85 11.63 -22.95
CA TYR A 3 -16.48 12.01 -22.65
C TYR A 3 -15.60 10.77 -22.78
N GLU A 4 -14.47 10.93 -23.48
CA GLU A 4 -13.44 9.91 -23.64
C GLU A 4 -12.12 10.49 -23.15
N VAL A 5 -11.43 9.76 -22.27
CA VAL A 5 -10.14 10.16 -21.73
C VAL A 5 -9.16 9.00 -21.83
N GLN A 6 -8.02 9.26 -22.45
CA GLN A 6 -6.91 8.32 -22.56
C GLN A 6 -5.96 8.53 -21.38
N PHE A 7 -5.46 7.44 -20.82
CA PHE A 7 -4.53 7.47 -19.69
C PHE A 7 -3.58 6.27 -19.74
N GLN A 8 -2.42 6.41 -19.11
CA GLN A 8 -1.41 5.35 -19.05
C GLN A 8 -1.35 4.75 -17.63
N VAL A 9 -1.19 3.43 -17.56
CA VAL A 9 -0.93 2.69 -16.32
C VAL A 9 0.27 1.77 -16.56
N GLY A 10 1.40 2.09 -15.95
CA GLY A 10 2.67 1.42 -16.25
C GLY A 10 3.07 1.67 -17.71
N THR A 11 3.21 0.59 -18.50
CA THR A 11 3.53 0.63 -19.94
C THR A 11 2.31 0.48 -20.85
N ALA A 12 1.12 0.29 -20.29
CA ALA A 12 -0.10 0.04 -21.03
C ALA A 12 -0.97 1.31 -21.10
N GLU A 13 -1.61 1.50 -22.26
CA GLU A 13 -2.50 2.62 -22.53
C GLU A 13 -3.95 2.17 -22.45
N TYR A 14 -4.78 2.98 -21.81
CA TYR A 14 -6.18 2.69 -21.54
C TYR A 14 -7.06 3.88 -21.94
N THR A 15 -8.32 3.59 -22.25
CA THR A 15 -9.32 4.60 -22.58
C THR A 15 -10.55 4.42 -21.68
N ALA A 16 -10.91 5.45 -20.92
CA ALA A 16 -12.14 5.50 -20.15
C ALA A 16 -13.19 6.33 -20.89
N ARG A 17 -14.45 5.87 -20.87
CA ARG A 17 -15.57 6.51 -21.58
C ARG A 17 -16.79 6.61 -20.67
N GLY A 18 -17.50 7.74 -20.71
CA GLY A 18 -18.67 7.95 -19.88
C GLY A 18 -19.53 9.15 -20.30
N PRO A 19 -20.77 9.24 -19.81
CA PRO A 19 -21.68 10.34 -20.14
C PRO A 19 -21.32 11.67 -19.46
N ASP A 20 -20.40 11.66 -18.50
CA ASP A 20 -20.01 12.78 -17.66
C ASP A 20 -18.51 12.72 -17.34
N ILE A 21 -17.83 13.88 -17.34
CA ILE A 21 -16.39 13.97 -17.14
C ILE A 21 -15.98 13.61 -15.71
N ASP A 22 -16.77 13.98 -14.69
CA ASP A 22 -16.46 13.63 -13.30
C ASP A 22 -16.58 12.12 -13.06
N GLY A 23 -17.55 11.47 -13.71
CA GLY A 23 -17.66 10.02 -13.73
C GLY A 23 -16.43 9.34 -14.35
N VAL A 24 -15.95 9.86 -15.49
CA VAL A 24 -14.75 9.34 -16.17
C VAL A 24 -13.49 9.54 -15.32
N LEU A 25 -13.33 10.70 -14.68
CA LEU A 25 -12.20 10.97 -13.80
C LEU A 25 -12.17 10.07 -12.56
N ARG A 26 -13.33 9.76 -11.96
CA ARG A 26 -13.42 8.79 -10.85
C ARG A 26 -12.96 7.39 -11.25
N LEU A 27 -13.34 6.93 -12.45
CA LEU A 27 -12.89 5.64 -12.96
C LEU A 27 -11.37 5.61 -13.13
N ILE A 28 -10.78 6.68 -13.68
CA ILE A 28 -9.33 6.79 -13.86
C ILE A 28 -8.62 6.84 -12.50
N GLN A 29 -9.11 7.64 -11.56
CA GLN A 29 -8.55 7.71 -10.20
C GLN A 29 -8.65 6.36 -9.47
N GLY A 30 -9.74 5.62 -9.67
CA GLY A 30 -9.89 4.26 -9.16
C GLY A 30 -8.84 3.31 -9.75
N VAL A 31 -8.61 3.37 -11.07
CA VAL A 31 -7.59 2.54 -11.74
C VAL A 31 -6.17 2.92 -11.31
N GLN A 32 -5.87 4.21 -11.14
CA GLN A 32 -4.58 4.68 -10.61
C GLN A 32 -4.41 4.34 -9.11
N GLY A 33 -5.52 4.12 -8.39
CA GLY A 33 -5.54 3.65 -7.01
C GLY A 33 -5.28 2.14 -6.85
N VAL A 34 -5.47 1.33 -7.90
CA VAL A 34 -5.32 -0.14 -7.89
C VAL A 34 -3.84 -0.59 -7.99
N GLY A 35 -2.89 0.33 -8.03
CA GLY A 35 -1.46 0.03 -8.14
C GLY A 35 -0.59 0.58 -7.02
N ARG A 36 -1.16 1.24 -6.01
CA ARG A 36 -0.33 1.80 -4.93
C ARG A 36 0.04 0.68 -3.98
N VAL A 37 1.17 0.04 -4.25
CA VAL A 37 1.84 -0.74 -3.21
C VAL A 37 2.03 0.23 -2.04
N PRO A 38 1.44 -0.05 -0.88
CA PRO A 38 1.44 0.88 0.24
C PRO A 38 2.88 1.21 0.59
N GLU A 39 3.11 2.51 0.82
CA GLU A 39 4.44 3.04 1.06
C GLU A 39 5.00 2.46 2.36
N TRP A 40 6.33 2.27 2.41
CA TRP A 40 7.00 1.84 3.62
C TRP A 40 6.99 2.98 4.64
N ILE A 41 6.48 2.68 5.83
CA ILE A 41 6.41 3.59 6.97
C ILE A 41 7.60 3.25 7.88
N ASP A 42 8.44 4.26 8.18
CA ASP A 42 9.51 4.13 9.17
C ASP A 42 8.92 3.88 10.56
N TRP A 43 9.48 2.92 11.29
CA TRP A 43 9.01 2.49 12.60
C TRP A 43 10.09 2.64 13.66
N ALA A 44 9.73 3.30 14.77
CA ALA A 44 10.62 3.55 15.90
C ALA A 44 10.27 2.72 17.15
N GLY A 45 9.33 1.78 17.04
CA GLY A 45 8.82 1.01 18.18
C GLY A 45 7.56 1.58 18.81
N GLY A 46 6.84 0.73 19.54
CA GLY A 46 5.63 1.13 20.27
C GLY A 46 4.57 0.03 20.28
N ALA A 47 3.34 0.44 20.54
CA ALA A 47 2.18 -0.44 20.38
C ALA A 47 1.97 -0.79 18.91
N CYS A 48 1.44 -1.99 18.65
CA CYS A 48 1.09 -2.43 17.30
C CYS A 48 0.16 -1.41 16.62
N PRO A 49 0.56 -0.78 15.49
CA PRO A 49 -0.21 0.26 14.83
C PRO A 49 -1.30 -0.29 13.89
N VAL A 50 -1.43 -1.61 13.78
CA VAL A 50 -2.29 -2.27 12.81
C VAL A 50 -3.40 -3.08 13.49
N ALA A 51 -4.58 -3.04 12.90
CA ALA A 51 -5.75 -3.75 13.40
C ALA A 51 -5.61 -5.27 13.27
N SER A 52 -6.46 -6.00 13.98
CA SER A 52 -6.55 -7.47 13.87
C SER A 52 -6.88 -7.90 12.45
N GLY A 53 -6.25 -8.98 11.99
CA GLY A 53 -6.47 -9.53 10.64
C GLY A 53 -5.83 -8.74 9.50
N VAL A 54 -5.11 -7.65 9.79
CA VAL A 54 -4.38 -6.90 8.77
C VAL A 54 -3.05 -7.57 8.47
N VAL A 55 -2.85 -7.97 7.21
CA VAL A 55 -1.56 -8.47 6.73
C VAL A 55 -0.63 -7.29 6.49
N VAL A 56 0.61 -7.40 6.93
CA VAL A 56 1.65 -6.37 6.75
C VAL A 56 2.91 -7.02 6.19
N ALA A 57 3.68 -6.24 5.45
CA ALA A 57 5.08 -6.54 5.18
C ALA A 57 5.96 -5.72 6.11
N LEU A 58 6.98 -6.35 6.67
CA LEU A 58 7.90 -5.75 7.63
C LEU A 58 9.32 -5.83 7.08
N GLN A 59 10.10 -4.79 7.38
CA GLN A 59 11.55 -4.81 7.22
C GLN A 59 12.17 -4.73 8.61
N PRO A 60 12.77 -5.82 9.11
CA PRO A 60 13.55 -5.79 10.33
C PRO A 60 14.92 -5.16 10.08
N ARG A 61 15.60 -4.74 11.15
CA ARG A 61 16.94 -4.15 11.12
C ARG A 61 17.97 -5.06 10.44
N SER A 62 17.82 -6.37 10.57
CA SER A 62 18.62 -7.40 9.87
C SER A 62 18.45 -7.42 8.35
N GLY A 63 17.45 -6.72 7.81
CA GLY A 63 17.25 -6.49 6.38
C GLY A 63 16.35 -7.49 5.67
N ARG A 64 16.15 -8.70 6.22
CA ARG A 64 15.29 -9.74 5.60
C ARG A 64 13.82 -9.43 5.81
N GLN A 65 13.14 -8.99 4.76
CA GLN A 65 11.71 -8.70 4.81
C GLN A 65 10.88 -9.96 5.11
N THR A 66 9.79 -9.77 5.85
CA THR A 66 8.80 -10.81 6.14
C THR A 66 7.39 -10.26 5.95
N ARG A 67 6.41 -11.15 5.74
CA ARG A 67 5.00 -10.79 5.58
C ARG A 67 4.15 -11.71 6.45
N GLY A 68 3.13 -11.14 7.08
CA GLY A 68 2.20 -11.90 7.93
C GLY A 68 1.17 -10.98 8.58
N GLU A 69 0.34 -11.54 9.45
CA GLU A 69 -0.62 -10.74 10.22
C GLU A 69 0.10 -9.84 11.22
N GLY A 70 -0.23 -8.55 11.21
CA GLY A 70 0.41 -7.54 12.05
C GLY A 70 0.49 -7.90 13.52
N GLN A 71 -0.58 -8.49 14.07
CA GLN A 71 -0.64 -8.86 15.49
C GLN A 71 0.26 -10.03 15.88
N THR A 72 0.78 -10.80 14.92
CA THR A 72 1.67 -11.93 15.19
C THR A 72 3.13 -11.51 15.35
N PHE A 73 3.45 -10.26 15.04
CA PHE A 73 4.80 -9.72 15.10
C PHE A 73 5.08 -9.00 16.41
N ASP A 74 6.34 -9.01 16.83
CA ASP A 74 6.84 -8.18 17.92
C ASP A 74 7.14 -6.78 17.39
N TRP A 75 6.31 -5.81 17.82
CA TRP A 75 6.45 -4.39 17.47
C TRP A 75 7.41 -3.63 18.39
N GLY A 76 8.03 -4.33 19.34
CA GLY A 76 9.10 -3.82 20.18
C GLY A 76 10.30 -3.35 19.35
N HIS A 77 10.99 -2.34 19.87
CA HIS A 77 12.20 -1.78 19.26
C HIS A 77 13.27 -1.68 20.35
N THR A 78 13.97 -2.79 20.57
CA THR A 78 14.87 -2.99 21.72
C THR A 78 16.35 -2.88 21.36
N GLY A 79 16.67 -2.41 20.15
CA GLY A 79 18.00 -2.40 19.56
C GLY A 79 18.42 -3.76 18.96
N ARG A 80 17.52 -4.73 18.83
CA ARG A 80 17.85 -6.08 18.36
C ARG A 80 17.83 -6.15 16.82
N PRO A 81 18.55 -7.11 16.21
CA PRO A 81 18.51 -7.33 14.76
C PRO A 81 17.12 -7.69 14.22
N GLY A 82 16.24 -8.22 15.09
CA GLY A 82 14.86 -8.54 14.76
C GLY A 82 13.90 -7.36 14.82
N ASP A 83 14.33 -6.21 15.35
CA ASP A 83 13.47 -5.04 15.50
C ASP A 83 12.95 -4.58 14.14
N ILE A 84 11.65 -4.33 14.08
CA ILE A 84 11.00 -3.74 12.92
C ILE A 84 11.50 -2.30 12.77
N VAL A 85 12.08 -1.98 11.62
CA VAL A 85 12.49 -0.60 11.29
C VAL A 85 11.56 0.04 10.28
N ARG A 86 10.84 -0.77 9.48
CA ARG A 86 9.80 -0.29 8.56
C ARG A 86 8.68 -1.30 8.42
N TYR A 87 7.48 -0.83 8.12
CA TYR A 87 6.34 -1.69 7.77
C TYR A 87 5.48 -1.08 6.67
N ARG A 88 4.65 -1.89 6.02
CA ARG A 88 3.55 -1.44 5.16
C ARG A 88 2.38 -2.40 5.28
N VAL A 89 1.16 -1.88 5.17
CA VAL A 89 -0.07 -2.70 5.22
C VAL A 89 -0.28 -3.37 3.88
N CYS A 90 -0.36 -4.69 3.76
CA CYS A 90 -0.72 -5.32 2.49
C CYS A 90 -2.25 -5.35 2.35
N GLU A 91 -2.76 -4.95 1.19
CA GLU A 91 -4.13 -5.28 0.75
C GLU A 91 -4.26 -6.77 0.39
#